data_AF-A0A653WC86-F1
#
_entry.id   AF-A0A653WC86-F1
#
_cell.length_a   1.000
_cell.length_b   1.000
_cell.length_c   1.000
_cell.angle_alpha   90.00
_cell.angle_beta   90.00
_cell.angle_gamma   90.00
#
_symmetry.space_group_name_H-M   'P 1'
#
loop_
_entity.id
_entity.type
_entity.pdbx_description
1 polymer ?
#
loop_
_entity_poly.entity_id
_entity_poly.type
_entity_poly.pdbx_seq_one_letter_code
_entity_poly.pdbx_strand_id
1 'polypeptide(L)'
;MKIYSADTWTLEELREQISDAGRRTLLVPPATTKQAVLEVFGQVLDFPEYYGVNLDALNDSLHDYADALSEDDGGPVTMIWQVPAAYRTDRSFGVVCEILQDAERYAGRDLKVIAVFEN
;
A
#
# COMPACT_ATOMS: atom_id res chain seq x y z
N MET A 1 3.40 4.54 8.31
CA MET A 1 2.49 5.01 7.26
C MET A 1 2.20 6.49 7.42
N LYS A 2 2.26 7.24 6.33
CA LYS A 2 1.78 8.64 6.26
C LYS A 2 0.43 8.69 5.54
N ILE A 3 -0.39 9.70 5.84
CA ILE A 3 -1.68 9.94 5.20
C ILE A 3 -1.67 11.37 4.64
N TYR A 4 -2.03 11.51 3.37
CA TYR A 4 -2.15 12.80 2.68
C TYR A 4 -3.55 12.97 2.09
N SER A 5 -3.96 14.22 1.87
CA SER A 5 -5.14 14.56 1.08
C SER A 5 -4.72 14.87 -0.36
N ALA A 6 -5.47 14.37 -1.33
CA ALA A 6 -5.30 14.72 -2.74
C ALA A 6 -5.52 16.23 -3.01
N ASP A 7 -6.20 16.95 -2.11
CA ASP A 7 -6.34 18.41 -2.17
C ASP A 7 -5.05 19.17 -1.83
N THR A 8 -4.09 18.49 -1.19
CA THR A 8 -2.81 19.08 -0.74
C THR A 8 -1.64 18.61 -1.58
N TRP A 9 -1.67 17.35 -2.04
CA TRP A 9 -0.58 16.73 -2.79
C TRP A 9 -1.15 15.97 -3.98
N THR A 10 -0.69 16.30 -5.18
CA THR A 10 -1.01 15.50 -6.37
C THR A 10 -0.20 14.21 -6.38
N LEU A 11 -0.69 13.19 -7.07
CA LEU A 11 0.06 11.94 -7.27
C LEU A 11 1.37 12.16 -8.01
N GLU A 12 1.43 13.14 -8.92
CA GLU A 12 2.64 13.48 -9.68
C GLU A 12 3.72 14.05 -8.74
N GLU A 13 3.37 15.03 -7.91
CA GLU A 13 4.31 15.61 -6.93
C GLU A 13 4.82 14.57 -5.93
N LEU A 14 3.95 13.65 -5.48
CA LEU A 14 4.38 12.56 -4.60
C LEU A 14 5.36 11.61 -5.30
N ARG A 15 5.12 11.28 -6.57
CA ARG A 15 6.01 10.43 -7.37
C ARG A 15 7.37 11.08 -7.59
N GLU A 16 7.40 12.37 -7.89
CA GLU A 16 8.64 13.14 -8.01
C GLU A 16 9.43 13.11 -6.70
N GLN A 17 8.80 13.39 -5.56
CA GLN A 17 9.48 13.32 -4.25
C GLN A 17 10.01 11.94 -3.91
N ILE A 18 9.27 10.88 -4.25
CA ILE A 18 9.69 9.50 -4.04
C ILE A 18 10.92 9.19 -4.91
N SER A 19 10.90 9.62 -6.16
CA SER A 19 12.02 9.47 -7.10
C SER A 19 13.25 10.25 -6.63
N ASP A 20 13.10 11.50 -6.20
CA ASP A 20 14.18 12.34 -5.67
C ASP A 20 14.79 11.74 -4.39
N ALA A 21 14.00 11.01 -3.61
CA ALA A 21 14.48 10.24 -2.45
C ALA A 21 15.18 8.92 -2.84
N GLY A 22 15.34 8.62 -4.14
CA GLY A 22 15.97 7.41 -4.64
C GLY A 22 15.14 6.14 -4.40
N ARG A 23 13.81 6.27 -4.29
CA ARG A 23 12.89 5.15 -4.02
C ARG A 23 12.07 4.82 -5.26
N ARG A 24 11.71 3.55 -5.43
CA ARG A 24 10.75 3.12 -6.45
C ARG A 24 9.33 3.44 -5.98
N THR A 25 8.45 3.82 -6.91
CA THR A 25 7.03 4.00 -6.59
C THR A 25 6.23 2.76 -6.99
N LEU A 26 5.38 2.28 -6.08
CA LEU A 26 4.33 1.31 -6.37
C LEU A 26 2.96 1.98 -6.14
N LEU A 27 2.06 1.90 -7.11
CA LEU A 27 0.74 2.54 -7.02
C LEU A 27 -0.37 1.50 -6.84
N VAL A 28 -1.13 1.63 -5.76
CA VAL A 28 -2.33 0.84 -5.49
C VAL A 28 -3.56 1.70 -5.85
N PRO A 29 -4.34 1.34 -6.89
CA PRO A 29 -5.49 2.13 -7.36
C PRO A 29 -6.65 2.14 -6.34
N PRO A 30 -7.57 3.10 -6.46
CA PRO A 30 -8.70 3.19 -5.55
C PRO A 30 -9.68 2.02 -5.73
N ALA A 31 -10.22 1.52 -4.62
CA ALA A 31 -11.29 0.53 -4.58
C ALA A 31 -12.28 0.89 -3.46
N THR A 32 -13.57 0.63 -3.68
CA THR A 32 -14.66 1.16 -2.84
C THR A 32 -15.24 0.17 -1.84
N THR A 33 -14.86 -1.11 -1.91
CA THR A 33 -15.33 -2.16 -0.99
C THR A 33 -14.15 -2.90 -0.40
N LYS A 34 -14.34 -3.49 0.79
CA LYS A 34 -13.33 -4.36 1.42
C LYS A 34 -12.79 -5.43 0.45
N GLN A 35 -13.70 -6.12 -0.24
CA GLN A 35 -13.31 -7.19 -1.16
C GLN A 35 -12.47 -6.64 -2.32
N ALA A 36 -12.91 -5.56 -2.97
CA ALA A 36 -12.16 -4.96 -4.07
C ALA A 36 -10.79 -4.43 -3.62
N VAL A 37 -10.68 -3.88 -2.41
CA VAL A 37 -9.40 -3.46 -1.83
C VAL A 37 -8.44 -4.64 -1.70
N LEU A 38 -8.91 -5.77 -1.14
CA LEU A 38 -8.10 -6.98 -1.00
C LEU A 38 -7.66 -7.53 -2.35
N GLU A 39 -8.56 -7.58 -3.33
CA GLU A 39 -8.25 -8.03 -4.69
C GLU A 39 -7.23 -7.11 -5.38
N VAL A 40 -7.38 -5.79 -5.24
CA VAL A 40 -6.45 -4.81 -5.81
C VAL A 40 -5.05 -4.95 -5.21
N PHE A 41 -4.93 -5.13 -3.89
CA PHE A 41 -3.62 -5.40 -3.27
C PHE A 41 -3.00 -6.68 -3.84
N GLY A 42 -3.78 -7.76 -3.92
CA GLY A 42 -3.30 -9.03 -4.49
C GLY A 42 -2.80 -8.89 -5.93
N GLN A 43 -3.51 -8.13 -6.77
CA GLN A 43 -3.10 -7.91 -8.16
C GLN A 43 -1.86 -7.01 -8.28
N VAL A 44 -1.81 -5.90 -7.55
CA VAL A 44 -0.71 -4.92 -7.65
C VAL A 44 0.60 -5.48 -7.11
N LEU A 45 0.52 -6.29 -6.05
CA LEU A 45 1.68 -6.90 -5.42
C LEU A 45 2.03 -8.28 -5.98
N ASP A 46 1.31 -8.73 -7.01
CA ASP A 46 1.48 -10.04 -7.64
C ASP A 46 1.46 -11.19 -6.62
N PHE A 47 0.49 -11.16 -5.70
CA PHE A 47 0.31 -12.23 -4.72
C PHE A 47 -0.07 -13.56 -5.41
N PRO A 48 0.30 -14.72 -4.82
CA PRO A 48 0.04 -16.02 -5.43
C PRO A 48 -1.43 -16.29 -5.75
N GLU A 49 -1.72 -17.16 -6.71
CA GLU A 49 -3.10 -17.54 -7.09
C GLU A 49 -3.96 -18.06 -5.93
N TYR A 50 -3.33 -18.64 -4.91
CA TYR A 50 -3.99 -19.12 -3.70
C TYR A 50 -4.17 -18.05 -2.62
N TYR A 51 -3.94 -16.76 -2.95
CA TYR A 51 -4.21 -15.63 -2.07
C TYR A 51 -5.68 -15.65 -1.62
N GLY A 52 -5.92 -15.84 -0.32
CA GLY A 52 -7.24 -16.10 0.25
C GLY A 52 -8.23 -14.93 0.27
N VAL A 53 -7.89 -13.78 -0.33
CA VAL A 53 -8.70 -12.55 -0.43
C VAL A 53 -9.43 -12.20 0.88
N ASN A 54 -8.66 -12.14 1.97
CA ASN A 54 -9.13 -11.78 3.31
C ASN A 54 -8.04 -10.99 4.07
N LEU A 55 -8.38 -10.44 5.24
CA LEU A 55 -7.48 -9.56 5.97
C LEU A 55 -6.25 -10.30 6.53
N ASP A 56 -6.41 -11.55 6.95
CA ASP A 56 -5.28 -12.36 7.44
C ASP A 56 -4.34 -12.70 6.29
N ALA A 57 -4.90 -13.14 5.15
CA ALA A 57 -4.13 -13.37 3.93
C ALA A 57 -3.41 -12.10 3.45
N LEU A 58 -4.04 -10.93 3.53
CA LEU A 58 -3.39 -9.65 3.21
C LEU A 58 -2.18 -9.42 4.12
N ASN A 59 -2.35 -9.63 5.43
CA ASN A 59 -1.27 -9.45 6.40
C ASN A 59 -0.09 -10.39 6.12
N ASP A 60 -0.36 -11.67 5.91
CA ASP A 60 0.66 -12.68 5.67
C ASP A 60 1.42 -12.39 4.36
N SER A 61 0.70 -12.12 3.27
CA SER A 61 1.33 -11.85 1.97
C SER A 61 2.09 -10.51 1.94
N LEU A 62 1.72 -9.53 2.77
CA LEU A 62 2.51 -8.31 2.92
C LEU A 62 3.82 -8.53 3.68
N HIS A 63 3.88 -9.49 4.61
CA HIS A 63 5.12 -9.89 5.26
C HIS A 63 6.04 -10.61 4.26
N ASP A 64 5.49 -11.54 3.47
CA ASP A 64 6.24 -12.22 2.40
C ASP A 64 6.78 -11.20 1.38
N TYR A 65 5.97 -10.22 0.99
CA TYR A 65 6.39 -9.13 0.10
C TYR A 65 7.50 -8.28 0.73
N ALA A 66 7.39 -7.95 2.02
CA ALA A 66 8.40 -7.18 2.73
C ALA A 66 9.73 -7.93 2.85
N ASP A 67 9.71 -9.24 3.10
CA ASP A 67 10.90 -10.09 3.08
C ASP A 67 11.56 -10.07 1.69
N ALA A 68 10.76 -10.24 0.63
CA ALA A 68 11.27 -10.21 -0.74
C ALA A 68 11.91 -8.86 -1.11
N LEU A 69 11.38 -7.73 -0.61
CA LEU A 69 12.00 -6.42 -0.82
C LEU A 69 13.39 -6.29 -0.19
N SER A 70 13.65 -6.98 0.92
CA SER A 70 14.96 -6.96 1.58
C SER A 70 16.03 -7.73 0.80
N GLU A 71 15.60 -8.69 -0.01
CA GLU A 71 16.45 -9.52 -0.88
C GLU A 71 16.61 -8.92 -2.29
N ASP A 72 15.75 -7.98 -2.68
CA ASP A 72 15.74 -7.33 -3.99
C ASP A 72 16.87 -6.27 -4.13
N ASP A 73 17.54 -6.27 -5.29
CA ASP A 73 18.58 -5.29 -5.62
C ASP A 73 18.01 -3.98 -6.20
N GLY A 74 16.71 -3.94 -6.49
CA GLY A 74 15.99 -2.79 -7.08
C GLY A 74 15.87 -1.56 -6.16
N GLY A 75 16.33 -1.63 -4.92
CA GLY A 75 16.29 -0.53 -3.95
C GLY A 75 14.92 -0.34 -3.30
N PRO A 76 14.81 0.56 -2.31
CA PRO A 76 13.64 0.64 -1.45
C PRO A 76 12.39 1.18 -2.16
N VAL A 77 11.21 0.72 -1.74
CA VAL A 77 9.90 1.03 -2.34
C VAL A 77 9.10 1.99 -1.47
N THR A 78 8.40 2.93 -2.10
CA THR A 78 7.28 3.64 -1.50
C THR A 78 5.99 3.24 -2.20
N MET A 79 5.07 2.66 -1.44
CA MET A 79 3.73 2.32 -1.89
C MET A 79 2.78 3.49 -1.67
N ILE A 80 2.09 3.93 -2.72
CA ILE A 80 1.01 4.91 -2.66
C ILE A 80 -0.31 4.17 -2.77
N TRP A 81 -1.12 4.21 -1.73
CA TRP A 81 -2.47 3.67 -1.71
C TRP A 81 -3.51 4.77 -1.85
N GLN A 82 -4.23 4.78 -2.97
CA GLN A 82 -5.35 5.69 -3.20
C GLN A 82 -6.60 5.20 -2.47
N VAL A 83 -7.20 6.06 -1.65
CA VAL A 83 -8.32 5.70 -0.77
C VAL A 83 -9.52 6.62 -1.04
N PRO A 84 -10.55 6.13 -1.74
CA PRO A 84 -11.75 6.92 -2.02
C PRO A 84 -12.56 7.17 -0.75
N ALA A 85 -13.25 8.31 -0.68
CA ALA A 85 -14.10 8.68 0.45
C ALA A 85 -15.10 7.58 0.85
N ALA A 86 -15.66 6.87 -0.13
CA ALA A 86 -16.57 5.75 0.11
C ALA A 86 -15.95 4.64 0.97
N TYR A 87 -14.71 4.24 0.66
CA TYR A 87 -14.05 3.15 1.40
C TYR A 87 -13.60 3.57 2.80
N ARG A 88 -13.25 4.85 3.02
CA ARG A 88 -12.82 5.36 4.32
C ARG A 88 -13.85 5.15 5.44
N THR A 89 -15.13 5.03 5.09
CA THR A 89 -16.22 4.78 6.05
C THR A 89 -16.43 3.30 6.38
N ASP A 90 -15.79 2.39 5.64
CA ASP A 90 -15.87 0.95 5.89
C ASP A 90 -15.07 0.58 7.15
N ARG A 91 -15.61 -0.31 8.00
CA ARG A 91 -14.93 -0.77 9.22
C ARG A 91 -13.55 -1.39 8.94
N SER A 92 -13.38 -2.01 7.78
CA SER A 92 -12.12 -2.63 7.38
C SER A 92 -11.02 -1.64 7.06
N PHE A 93 -11.34 -0.36 6.76
CA PHE A 93 -10.34 0.65 6.45
C PHE A 93 -9.28 0.79 7.56
N GLY A 94 -9.72 0.85 8.82
CA GLY A 94 -8.82 0.91 9.97
C GLY A 94 -7.92 -0.33 10.08
N VAL A 95 -8.46 -1.51 9.83
CA VAL A 95 -7.71 -2.77 9.89
C VAL A 95 -6.67 -2.85 8.77
N VAL A 96 -7.01 -2.42 7.55
CA VAL A 96 -6.05 -2.35 6.44
C VAL A 96 -4.94 -1.34 6.77
N CYS A 97 -5.27 -0.20 7.39
CA CYS A 97 -4.25 0.75 7.85
C CYS A 97 -3.30 0.15 8.89
N GLU A 98 -3.80 -0.67 9.82
CA GLU A 98 -2.98 -1.37 10.82
C GLU A 98 -2.05 -2.38 10.16
N ILE A 99 -2.58 -3.20 9.24
CA ILE A 99 -1.80 -4.19 8.48
C ILE A 99 -0.68 -3.52 7.68
N LEU A 100 -0.99 -2.44 6.94
CA LEU A 100 0.01 -1.71 6.15
C LEU A 100 1.07 -1.02 7.02
N GLN A 101 0.68 -0.52 8.20
CA GLN A 101 1.63 0.02 9.17
C GLN A 101 2.55 -1.06 9.73
N ASP A 102 2.04 -2.27 9.93
CA ASP A 102 2.85 -3.39 10.41
C ASP A 102 3.83 -3.86 9.35
N ALA A 103 3.38 -4.03 8.10
CA ALA A 103 4.25 -4.33 6.97
C ALA A 103 5.35 -3.27 6.77
N GLU A 104 5.01 -1.98 6.87
CA GLU A 104 6.01 -0.89 6.82
C GLU A 104 7.02 -0.97 7.98
N ARG A 105 6.56 -1.32 9.19
CA ARG A 105 7.42 -1.46 10.35
C ARG A 105 8.36 -2.66 10.18
N TYR A 106 7.83 -3.78 9.71
CA TYR A 106 8.55 -5.02 9.50
C TYR A 106 9.66 -4.85 8.44
N ALA A 107 9.34 -4.25 7.29
CA ALA A 107 10.30 -3.96 6.22
C ALA A 107 11.32 -2.85 6.55
N GLY A 108 11.11 -2.08 7.63
CA GLY A 108 12.00 -1.01 8.07
C GLY A 108 12.21 0.11 7.03
N ARG A 109 13.38 0.12 6.38
CA ARG A 109 13.76 1.15 5.39
C ARG A 109 13.30 0.79 3.98
N ASP A 110 13.02 -0.49 3.73
CA ASP A 110 12.83 -1.04 2.40
C ASP A 110 11.40 -0.79 1.90
N LEU A 111 10.42 -0.65 2.81
CA LEU A 111 9.06 -0.21 2.50
C LEU A 111 8.70 1.09 3.22
N LYS A 112 7.97 1.96 2.51
CA LYS A 112 7.18 3.06 3.06
C LYS A 112 5.79 3.03 2.47
N VAL A 113 4.77 3.34 3.27
CA VAL A 113 3.39 3.41 2.80
C VAL A 113 2.85 4.83 2.98
N ILE A 114 2.24 5.34 1.92
CA ILE A 114 1.51 6.60 1.88
C ILE A 114 0.07 6.29 1.48
N ALA A 115 -0.91 6.61 2.33
CA ALA A 115 -2.30 6.65 1.92
C ALA A 115 -2.64 8.04 1.39
N VAL A 116 -3.28 8.12 0.23
CA VAL A 116 -3.78 9.36 -0.38
C VAL A 116 -5.29 9.32 -0.36
N PHE A 117 -5.91 10.22 0.40
CA PHE A 117 -7.36 10.34 0.46
C PHE A 117 -7.87 11.08 -0.76
N GLU A 118 -8.71 10.40 -1.52
CA GLU A 118 -9.45 10.98 -2.64
C GLU A 118 -10.83 11.47 -2.15
N ASN A 119 -11.33 12.50 -2.83
CA ASN A 119 -12.63 13.11 -2.56
C ASN A 119 -13.77 12.33 -3.21
#